data_AF-A0A422MDI9-F1
#
_entry.id   AF-A0A422MDI9-F1
#
_cell.length_a   1.000
_cell.length_b   1.000
_cell.length_c   1.000
_cell.angle_alpha   90.00
_cell.angle_beta   90.00
_cell.angle_gamma   90.00
#
_symmetry.space_group_name_H-M   'P 1'
#
loop_
_entity.id
_entity.type
_entity.pdbx_description
1 polymer ?
#
loop_
_entity_poly.entity_id
_entity_poly.type
_entity_poly.pdbx_seq_one_letter_code
_entity_poly.pdbx_strand_id
1 'polypeptide(L)'
;MLVIFNLIPISLVIIVTIIVGLRIDWHVFQHVDYALLLTFVCFFLFVSAISHNSYITLWLNQLMQTPQSVYIASLMTSQAISNVPAAILLANFTKYLPALFLGVNIGGLGSIVASLANLLAVKQLLLFSEEQSLWHFLKVFTVLNLIGLLILGVFGWLYLLM
;
A
#
# COMPACT_ATOMS: atom_id res chain seq x y z
N MET A 1 1.93 7.09 14.56
CA MET A 1 3.39 7.20 14.74
C MET A 1 3.82 6.93 16.19
N LEU A 2 3.32 7.63 17.22
CA LEU A 2 3.75 7.37 18.62
C LEU A 2 3.50 5.95 19.16
N VAL A 3 2.39 5.32 18.75
CA VAL A 3 2.08 3.91 19.07
C VAL A 3 3.13 2.94 18.54
N ILE A 4 3.67 3.21 17.35
CA ILE A 4 4.63 2.31 16.67
C ILE A 4 5.98 2.33 17.41
N PHE A 5 6.34 3.46 18.01
CA PHE A 5 7.53 3.59 18.88
C PHE A 5 7.29 3.08 20.30
N ASN A 6 6.14 2.46 20.57
CA ASN A 6 5.73 1.95 21.88
C ASN A 6 5.75 3.01 23.00
N LEU A 7 5.65 4.29 22.65
CA LEU A 7 5.70 5.42 23.59
C LEU A 7 4.37 5.59 24.34
N ILE A 8 3.27 5.17 23.72
CA ILE A 8 1.90 5.34 24.26
C ILE A 8 1.10 4.07 23.97
N PRO A 9 0.34 3.53 24.94
CA PRO A 9 -0.51 2.37 24.72
C PRO A 9 -1.59 2.63 23.67
N ILE A 10 -1.85 1.63 22.83
CA ILE A 10 -2.87 1.66 21.76
C ILE A 10 -4.24 2.08 22.29
N SER A 11 -4.64 1.54 23.44
CA SER A 11 -5.92 1.85 24.08
C SER A 11 -6.10 3.34 24.33
N LEU A 12 -5.04 4.02 24.80
CA LEU A 12 -5.08 5.45 25.08
C LEU A 12 -5.24 6.26 23.79
N VAL A 13 -4.53 5.90 22.71
CA VAL A 13 -4.66 6.60 21.43
C VAL A 13 -6.05 6.42 20.84
N ILE A 14 -6.66 5.24 20.93
CA ILE A 14 -8.03 5.00 20.49
C ILE A 14 -9.01 5.87 21.29
N ILE A 15 -8.90 5.86 22.63
CA ILE A 15 -9.77 6.65 23.52
C ILE A 15 -9.65 8.14 23.20
N VAL A 16 -8.42 8.66 23.09
CA VAL A 16 -8.19 10.08 22.77
C VAL A 16 -8.75 10.44 21.41
N THR A 17 -8.53 9.60 20.39
CA THR A 17 -9.05 9.85 19.03
C THR A 17 -10.59 9.88 19.03
N ILE A 18 -11.25 8.98 19.77
CA ILE A 18 -12.70 8.97 19.90
C ILE A 18 -13.19 10.23 20.63
N ILE A 19 -12.59 10.58 21.77
CA ILE A 19 -12.99 11.76 22.55
C ILE A 19 -12.82 13.05 21.74
N VAL A 20 -11.69 13.20 21.05
CA VAL A 20 -11.42 14.37 20.20
C VAL A 20 -12.38 14.41 19.02
N GLY A 21 -12.61 13.28 18.35
CA GLY A 21 -13.58 13.18 17.24
C GLY A 21 -14.99 13.56 17.68
N LEU A 22 -15.46 13.05 18.82
CA LEU A 22 -16.77 13.38 19.38
C LEU A 22 -16.89 14.85 19.79
N ARG A 23 -15.80 15.48 20.23
CA ARG A 23 -15.79 16.91 20.60
C ARG A 23 -15.73 17.86 19.40
N ILE A 24 -15.05 17.47 18.32
CA ILE A 24 -14.94 18.31 17.13
C ILE A 24 -16.23 18.23 16.32
N ASP A 25 -16.61 17.02 15.90
CA ASP A 25 -17.85 16.78 15.17
C ASP A 25 -18.17 15.28 15.15
N TRP A 26 -19.25 14.88 15.82
CA TRP A 26 -19.67 13.49 15.86
C TRP A 26 -20.10 12.96 14.49
N HIS A 27 -20.52 13.84 13.56
CA HIS A 27 -20.89 13.45 12.20
C HIS A 27 -19.69 12.93 11.42
N VAL A 28 -18.45 13.24 11.84
CA VAL A 28 -17.23 12.68 11.23
C VAL A 28 -17.29 11.15 11.23
N PHE A 29 -17.76 10.53 12.31
CA PHE A 29 -17.89 9.07 12.39
C PHE A 29 -18.86 8.51 11.34
N GLN A 30 -19.90 9.26 10.96
CA GLN A 30 -20.85 8.82 9.92
C GLN A 30 -20.26 8.86 8.52
N HIS A 31 -19.27 9.73 8.28
CA HIS A 31 -18.64 9.93 6.97
C HIS A 31 -17.35 9.10 6.79
N VAL A 32 -16.95 8.32 7.81
CA VAL A 32 -15.81 7.42 7.70
C VAL A 32 -16.10 6.31 6.69
N ASP A 33 -15.15 6.07 5.79
CA ASP A 33 -15.20 4.93 4.88
C ASP A 33 -14.83 3.63 5.61
N TYR A 34 -15.81 3.05 6.32
CA TYR A 34 -15.62 1.80 7.03
C TYR A 34 -15.31 0.61 6.11
N ALA A 35 -15.73 0.65 4.85
CA ALA A 35 -15.39 -0.39 3.87
C ALA A 35 -13.90 -0.35 3.52
N LEU A 36 -13.32 0.85 3.37
CA LEU A 36 -11.88 1.02 3.17
C LEU A 36 -11.09 0.56 4.42
N LEU A 37 -11.53 0.92 5.62
CA LEU A 37 -10.95 0.43 6.88
C LEU A 37 -10.99 -1.10 6.99
N LEU A 38 -12.11 -1.71 6.63
CA LEU A 38 -12.25 -3.16 6.62
C LEU A 38 -11.30 -3.80 5.60
N THR A 39 -11.17 -3.18 4.41
CA THR A 39 -10.23 -3.64 3.36
C THR A 39 -8.79 -3.63 3.87
N PHE A 40 -8.39 -2.60 4.63
CA PHE A 40 -7.08 -2.58 5.31
C PHE A 40 -6.91 -3.73 6.29
N VAL A 41 -7.91 -3.97 7.14
CA VAL A 41 -7.87 -5.10 8.09
C VAL A 41 -7.72 -6.42 7.34
N CYS A 42 -8.48 -6.62 6.25
CA CYS A 42 -8.37 -7.80 5.40
C CYS A 42 -6.97 -7.94 4.78
N PHE A 43 -6.38 -6.87 4.25
CA PHE A 43 -5.01 -6.92 3.72
C PHE A 43 -3.99 -7.28 4.79
N PHE A 44 -4.11 -6.76 6.01
CA PHE A 44 -3.21 -7.12 7.11
C PHE A 44 -3.41 -8.56 7.59
N LEU A 45 -4.65 -9.04 7.66
CA LEU A 45 -4.93 -10.45 7.96
C LEU A 45 -4.34 -11.37 6.91
N PHE A 46 -4.47 -11.02 5.63
CA PHE A 46 -3.90 -11.79 4.53
C PHE A 46 -2.37 -11.79 4.56
N VAL A 47 -1.75 -10.63 4.77
CA VAL A 47 -0.29 -10.51 4.95
C VAL A 47 0.19 -11.34 6.14
N SER A 48 -0.53 -11.30 7.27
CA SER A 48 -0.22 -12.10 8.46
C SER A 48 -0.34 -13.59 8.19
N ALA A 49 -1.38 -14.03 7.46
CA ALA A 49 -1.53 -15.42 7.07
C ALA A 49 -0.36 -15.90 6.20
N ILE A 50 0.08 -15.07 5.24
CA ILE A 50 1.24 -15.35 4.40
C ILE A 50 2.53 -15.43 5.23
N SER A 51 2.74 -14.51 6.17
CA SER A 51 3.96 -14.47 6.98
C SER A 51 4.10 -15.66 7.92
N HIS A 52 3.02 -16.38 8.24
CA HIS A 52 3.06 -17.60 9.04
C HIS A 52 3.22 -18.87 8.19
N ASN A 53 3.14 -18.78 6.87
CA ASN A 53 3.36 -19.93 5.98
C ASN A 53 4.85 -20.17 5.74
N SER A 54 5.38 -21.26 6.30
CA SER A 54 6.81 -21.60 6.23
C SER A 54 7.37 -21.74 4.81
N TYR A 55 6.57 -22.19 3.84
CA TYR A 55 7.02 -22.31 2.45
C TYR A 55 7.22 -20.94 1.80
N ILE A 56 6.28 -20.02 2.02
CA ILE A 56 6.35 -18.68 1.44
C ILE A 56 7.47 -17.87 2.08
N THR A 57 7.62 -17.96 3.40
CA THR A 57 8.69 -17.24 4.11
C THR A 57 10.07 -17.74 3.71
N LEU A 58 10.26 -19.05 3.52
CA LEU A 58 11.54 -19.60 3.05
C LEU A 58 11.86 -19.13 1.62
N TRP A 59 10.87 -19.16 0.73
CA TRP A 59 11.04 -18.69 -0.65
C TRP A 59 11.34 -17.18 -0.72
N LEU A 60 10.62 -16.35 0.05
CA LEU A 60 10.86 -14.91 0.13
C LEU A 60 12.25 -14.60 0.69
N ASN A 61 12.68 -15.31 1.74
CA ASN A 61 14.04 -15.14 2.27
C ASN A 61 15.10 -15.42 1.20
N GLN A 62 14.96 -16.49 0.40
CA GLN A 62 15.89 -16.79 -0.68
C GLN A 62 15.85 -15.77 -1.83
N LEU A 63 14.66 -15.24 -2.13
CA LEU A 63 14.48 -14.25 -3.18
C LEU A 63 15.08 -12.88 -2.79
N MET A 64 14.98 -12.49 -1.52
CA MET A 64 15.29 -11.13 -1.05
C MET A 64 16.74 -10.91 -0.57
N GLN A 65 17.71 -11.55 -1.23
CA GLN A 65 19.13 -11.54 -0.83
C GLN A 65 19.92 -10.32 -1.32
N THR A 66 19.42 -9.56 -2.31
CA THR A 66 20.13 -8.43 -2.92
C THR A 66 19.23 -7.19 -3.01
N PRO A 67 19.78 -5.96 -3.02
CA PRO A 67 18.98 -4.75 -3.22
C PRO A 67 18.11 -4.81 -4.48
N GLN A 68 18.66 -5.36 -5.56
CA GLN A 68 17.99 -5.52 -6.84
C GLN A 68 16.80 -6.48 -6.75
N SER A 69 17.01 -7.67 -6.18
CA SER A 69 15.94 -8.66 -6.04
C SER A 69 14.85 -8.18 -5.08
N VAL A 70 15.22 -7.45 -4.03
CA VAL A 70 14.29 -6.79 -3.11
C VAL A 70 13.43 -5.75 -3.83
N TYR A 71 14.07 -4.91 -4.65
CA TYR A 71 13.37 -3.89 -5.43
C TYR A 71 12.33 -4.49 -6.37
N ILE A 72 12.71 -5.50 -7.16
CA ILE A 72 11.78 -6.15 -8.10
C ILE A 72 10.68 -6.90 -7.37
N ALA A 73 11.03 -7.68 -6.34
CA ALA A 73 10.04 -8.42 -5.55
C ALA A 73 9.02 -7.46 -4.90
N SER A 74 9.49 -6.33 -4.36
CA SER A 74 8.61 -5.34 -3.72
C SER A 74 7.76 -4.55 -4.71
N LEU A 75 8.31 -4.17 -5.86
CA LEU A 75 7.56 -3.55 -6.96
C LEU A 75 6.43 -4.48 -7.43
N MET A 76 6.73 -5.75 -7.70
CA MET A 76 5.75 -6.72 -8.18
C MET A 76 4.70 -7.07 -7.12
N THR A 77 5.12 -7.26 -5.86
CA THR A 77 4.20 -7.56 -4.76
C THR A 77 3.25 -6.39 -4.50
N SER A 78 3.74 -5.15 -4.58
CA SER A 78 2.92 -3.95 -4.41
C SER A 78 1.82 -3.85 -5.45
N GLN A 79 2.00 -4.36 -6.66
CA GLN A 79 0.96 -4.36 -7.70
C GLN A 79 -0.26 -5.22 -7.33
N ALA A 80 -0.04 -6.26 -6.52
CA ALA A 80 -1.05 -7.25 -6.17
C ALA A 80 -1.69 -7.01 -4.79
N ILE A 81 -0.91 -6.60 -3.78
CA ILE A 81 -1.37 -6.52 -2.38
C ILE A 81 -1.53 -5.07 -1.89
N SER A 82 -1.17 -4.08 -2.70
CA SER A 82 -1.03 -2.66 -2.34
C SER A 82 0.31 -2.31 -1.68
N ASN A 83 0.72 -1.05 -1.83
CA ASN A 83 2.01 -0.52 -1.37
C ASN A 83 2.27 -0.72 0.14
N VAL A 84 1.33 -0.34 1.01
CA VAL A 84 1.53 -0.40 2.47
C VAL A 84 1.60 -1.84 2.99
N PRO A 85 0.64 -2.74 2.68
CA PRO A 85 0.70 -4.13 3.14
C PRO A 85 1.91 -4.89 2.55
N ALA A 86 2.28 -4.64 1.30
CA ALA A 86 3.47 -5.24 0.69
C ALA A 86 4.75 -4.83 1.42
N ALA A 87 4.88 -3.56 1.80
CA ALA A 87 6.03 -3.08 2.57
C ALA A 87 6.14 -3.80 3.92
N ILE A 88 5.01 -3.92 4.64
CA ILE A 88 4.97 -4.58 5.96
C ILE A 88 5.28 -6.07 5.85
N LEU A 89 4.76 -6.76 4.82
CA LEU A 89 5.08 -8.17 4.57
C LEU A 89 6.58 -8.37 4.34
N LEU A 90 7.13 -7.64 3.36
CA LEU A 90 8.47 -7.89 2.83
C LEU A 90 9.58 -7.32 3.72
N ALA A 91 9.30 -6.33 4.57
CA ALA A 91 10.27 -5.78 5.52
C ALA A 91 10.83 -6.83 6.49
N ASN A 92 10.09 -7.92 6.75
CA ASN A 92 10.55 -9.00 7.62
C ASN A 92 11.60 -9.92 6.96
N PHE A 93 11.77 -9.84 5.64
CA PHE A 93 12.60 -10.77 4.86
C PHE A 93 13.84 -10.10 4.24
N THR A 94 14.09 -8.81 4.54
CA THR A 94 15.22 -8.09 3.95
C THR A 94 15.82 -7.05 4.88
N LYS A 95 17.12 -6.78 4.69
CA LYS A 95 17.82 -5.64 5.32
C LYS A 95 17.91 -4.41 4.41
N TYR A 96 17.55 -4.55 3.13
CA TYR A 96 17.67 -3.49 2.13
C TYR A 96 16.42 -2.61 2.07
N LEU A 97 16.11 -1.95 3.20
CA LEU A 97 14.92 -1.10 3.34
C LEU A 97 14.80 0.02 2.29
N PRO A 98 15.88 0.70 1.85
CA PRO A 98 15.76 1.70 0.80
C PRO A 98 15.25 1.12 -0.53
N ALA A 99 15.76 -0.05 -0.93
CA ALA A 99 15.33 -0.73 -2.15
C ALA A 99 13.88 -1.22 -2.03
N LEU A 100 13.49 -1.72 -0.85
CA LEU A 100 12.12 -2.11 -0.54
C LEU A 100 11.17 -0.92 -0.67
N PHE A 101 11.47 0.21 -0.03
CA PHE A 101 10.62 1.40 -0.07
C PHE A 101 10.54 2.01 -1.47
N LEU A 102 11.64 2.00 -2.22
CA LEU A 102 11.65 2.45 -3.61
C LEU A 102 10.73 1.56 -4.47
N GLY A 103 10.85 0.24 -4.32
CA GLY A 103 10.07 -0.73 -5.09
C GLY A 103 8.58 -0.66 -4.78
N VAL A 104 8.16 -0.68 -3.51
CA VAL A 104 6.72 -0.61 -3.17
C VAL A 104 6.06 0.73 -3.55
N ASN A 105 6.79 1.85 -3.49
CA ASN A 105 6.21 3.15 -3.87
C ASN A 105 6.01 3.25 -5.38
N ILE A 106 7.02 2.86 -6.16
CA ILE A 106 6.92 2.82 -7.63
C ILE A 106 5.90 1.77 -8.08
N GLY A 107 5.91 0.60 -7.43
CA GLY A 107 4.93 -0.46 -7.63
C GLY A 107 3.49 -0.03 -7.34
N GLY A 108 3.29 0.95 -6.45
CA GLY A 108 1.97 1.52 -6.16
C GLY A 108 1.31 2.26 -7.33
N LEU A 109 2.05 2.58 -8.40
CA LEU A 109 1.51 3.28 -9.56
C LEU A 109 0.64 2.36 -10.42
N GLY A 110 1.08 1.13 -10.70
CA GLY A 110 0.57 0.38 -11.87
C GLY A 110 -0.93 0.06 -11.86
N SER A 111 -1.40 -0.73 -10.91
CA SER A 111 -2.79 -1.22 -10.87
C SER A 111 -3.69 -0.39 -9.94
N ILE A 112 -5.01 -0.51 -10.11
CA ILE A 112 -5.96 0.12 -9.19
C ILE A 112 -5.77 -0.40 -7.76
N VAL A 113 -5.48 -1.69 -7.61
CA VAL A 113 -5.25 -2.35 -6.32
C VAL A 113 -3.87 -1.99 -5.74
N ALA A 114 -2.94 -1.55 -6.58
CA ALA A 114 -1.55 -1.32 -6.20
C ALA A 114 -1.37 -0.21 -5.16
N SER A 115 -2.31 0.73 -5.09
CA SER A 115 -2.30 1.79 -4.10
C SER A 115 -3.72 2.20 -3.75
N LEU A 116 -3.93 2.56 -2.49
CA LEU A 116 -5.23 3.05 -2.02
C LEU A 116 -5.59 4.40 -2.62
N ALA A 117 -4.60 5.21 -2.98
CA ALA A 117 -4.83 6.45 -3.71
C ALA A 117 -5.58 6.18 -5.03
N ASN A 118 -5.27 5.05 -5.69
CA ASN A 118 -5.88 4.67 -6.95
C ASN A 118 -7.34 4.22 -6.75
N LEU A 119 -7.61 3.41 -5.72
CA LEU A 119 -8.98 3.04 -5.33
C LEU A 119 -9.81 4.26 -4.93
N LEU A 120 -9.23 5.20 -4.19
CA LEU A 120 -9.91 6.42 -3.77
C LEU A 120 -10.25 7.31 -4.98
N ALA A 121 -9.34 7.45 -5.94
CA ALA A 121 -9.59 8.20 -7.17
C ALA A 121 -10.74 7.60 -7.98
N VAL A 122 -10.78 6.27 -8.15
CA VAL A 122 -11.91 5.57 -8.81
C VAL A 122 -13.21 5.79 -8.03
N LYS A 123 -13.17 5.68 -6.69
CA LYS A 123 -14.35 5.90 -5.85
C LYS A 123 -14.87 7.34 -5.98
N GLN A 124 -14.00 8.33 -5.98
CA GLN A 124 -14.38 9.74 -6.17
C GLN A 124 -15.01 9.97 -7.54
N LEU A 125 -14.45 9.39 -8.61
CA LEU A 125 -15.06 9.46 -9.94
C LEU A 125 -16.51 8.93 -9.92
N LEU A 126 -16.71 7.75 -9.33
CA LEU A 126 -18.03 7.12 -9.23
C LEU A 126 -19.05 7.93 -8.44
N LEU A 127 -18.60 8.75 -7.48
CA LEU A 127 -19.47 9.55 -6.62
C LEU A 127 -19.80 10.93 -7.20
N PHE A 128 -18.90 11.52 -7.99
CA PHE A 128 -19.00 12.93 -8.40
C PHE A 128 -19.12 13.16 -9.90
N SER A 129 -19.02 12.11 -10.72
CA SER A 129 -19.08 12.24 -12.18
C SER A 129 -20.24 11.45 -12.77
N GLU A 130 -21.35 12.14 -13.08
CA GLU A 130 -22.46 11.54 -13.85
C GLU A 130 -22.17 11.48 -15.36
N GLU A 131 -21.30 12.37 -15.87
CA GLU A 131 -21.03 12.50 -17.32
C GLU A 131 -19.78 11.75 -17.81
N GLN A 132 -18.81 11.45 -16.94
CA GLN A 132 -17.57 10.82 -17.38
C GLN A 132 -17.69 9.29 -17.42
N SER A 133 -17.41 8.70 -18.59
CA SER A 133 -17.40 7.25 -18.71
C SER A 133 -16.26 6.63 -17.88
N LEU A 134 -16.62 5.74 -16.96
CA LEU A 134 -15.70 4.95 -16.13
C LEU A 134 -14.61 4.28 -16.99
N TRP A 135 -14.99 3.75 -18.15
CA TRP A 135 -14.07 3.12 -19.09
C TRP A 135 -13.01 4.05 -19.64
N HIS A 136 -13.35 5.31 -19.96
CA HIS A 136 -12.37 6.29 -20.42
C HIS A 136 -11.38 6.64 -19.31
N PHE A 137 -11.88 6.89 -18.09
CA PHE A 137 -11.03 7.13 -16.94
C PHE A 137 -10.08 5.96 -16.70
N LEU A 138 -10.58 4.72 -16.65
CA LEU A 138 -9.74 3.54 -16.42
C LEU A 138 -8.66 3.38 -17.50
N LYS A 139 -8.99 3.62 -18.77
CA LYS A 139 -7.99 3.57 -19.85
C LYS A 139 -6.88 4.60 -19.64
N VAL A 140 -7.25 5.86 -19.43
CA VAL A 140 -6.28 6.96 -19.24
C VAL A 140 -5.45 6.70 -17.98
N PHE A 141 -6.12 6.36 -16.87
CA PHE A 141 -5.49 6.01 -15.60
C PHE A 141 -4.47 4.88 -15.77
N THR A 142 -4.86 3.75 -16.38
CA THR A 142 -3.96 2.60 -16.55
C THR A 142 -2.79 2.93 -17.47
N VAL A 143 -3.01 3.66 -18.57
CA VAL A 143 -1.93 4.04 -19.49
C VAL A 143 -0.91 4.95 -18.79
N LEU A 144 -1.37 6.01 -18.12
CA LEU A 144 -0.47 6.94 -17.42
C LEU A 144 0.32 6.23 -16.31
N ASN A 145 -0.35 5.38 -15.54
CA ASN A 145 0.31 4.63 -14.47
C ASN A 145 1.27 3.58 -14.99
N LEU A 146 0.97 2.91 -16.09
CA LEU A 146 1.89 1.94 -16.70
C LEU A 146 3.12 2.64 -17.29
N ILE A 147 2.94 3.80 -17.93
CA ILE A 147 4.06 4.64 -18.39
C ILE A 147 4.90 5.10 -17.20
N GLY A 148 4.27 5.64 -16.16
CA GLY A 148 4.96 6.06 -14.93
C GLY A 148 5.72 4.90 -14.27
N LEU A 149 5.09 3.73 -14.18
CA LEU A 149 5.69 2.51 -13.65
C LEU A 149 6.90 2.07 -14.47
N LEU A 150 6.83 2.12 -15.80
CA LEU A 150 7.95 1.74 -16.67
C LEU A 150 9.12 2.72 -16.52
N ILE A 151 8.83 4.02 -16.61
CA ILE A 151 9.87 5.06 -16.53
C ILE A 151 10.54 5.00 -15.15
N LEU A 152 9.76 5.17 -14.08
CA LEU A 152 10.30 5.19 -12.72
C LEU A 152 10.84 3.81 -12.31
N GLY A 153 10.25 2.73 -12.79
CA GLY A 153 10.72 1.35 -12.61
C GLY A 153 12.14 1.15 -13.13
N VAL A 154 12.38 1.57 -14.37
CA VAL A 154 13.71 1.48 -15.00
C VAL A 154 14.69 2.42 -14.31
N PHE A 155 14.31 3.66 -14.02
CA PHE A 155 15.18 4.60 -13.31
C PHE A 155 15.54 4.10 -11.90
N GLY A 156 14.57 3.55 -11.16
CA GLY A 156 14.79 2.99 -9.83
C GLY A 156 15.72 1.77 -9.87
N TRP A 157 15.59 0.92 -10.88
CA TRP A 157 16.52 -0.19 -11.11
C TRP A 157 17.94 0.30 -11.42
N LEU A 158 18.08 1.26 -12.35
CA LEU A 158 19.38 1.84 -12.71
C LEU A 158 20.05 2.53 -11.51
N TYR A 159 19.28 3.22 -10.69
CA TYR A 159 19.77 3.86 -9.47
C TYR A 159 20.38 2.85 -8.49
N LEU A 160 19.88 1.61 -8.42
CA LEU A 160 20.42 0.55 -7.57
C LEU A 160 21.64 -0.16 -8.18
N LEU A 161 21.97 0.10 -9.45
CA LEU A 161 23.17 -0.42 -10.11
C LEU A 161 24.39 0.50 -9.98
N MET A 162 24.16 1.78 -9.66
CA MET A 162 25.18 2.79 -9.41
C MET A 162 25.72 2.69 -7.98
#